data_AF-A0A917IUP6-F1
#
_entry.id   AF-A0A917IUP6-F1
#
_cell.length_a   1.000
_cell.length_b   1.000
_cell.length_c   1.000
_cell.angle_alpha   90.00
_cell.angle_beta   90.00
_cell.angle_gamma   90.00
#
_symmetry.space_group_name_H-M   'P 1'
#
loop_
_entity.id
_entity.type
_entity.pdbx_description
1 polymer ?
#
loop_
_entity_poly.entity_id
_entity_poly.type
_entity_poly.pdbx_seq_one_letter_code
_entity_poly.pdbx_strand_id
1 'polypeptide(L)'
;MKVNILRKKRWVFAAALVVLLLASSLLIQLLQPVRNPPVTHPMQAPPEVTAVLRRACYDCHSNETRLNWLDKMAPASLLVAKDVNTARSRFNFSTWDTLSLADQQGKMWEMVNMVLNGKMPLPTYTALHPEARLTEQDIAILKKYAQDISPATLHDTTIIQQAAKELNQYRSHATPVAGKIVAANGVPFFADFQNWQVISTTNRFDNNRSIRVVYGNETAVKAIRANKINPFPEGSTIVKAVWNIVEEGNGDIIPGSFANVQIMTKDDKRFPETNGWGYAKFNGTELKPYGKTAAFAISCHNCHKAAEENGYVFNIPLPNRELK
;
A
#
# COMPACT_ATOMS: atom_id res chain seq x y z
N MET A 1 51.16 30.34 31.00
CA MET A 1 50.36 29.77 32.11
C MET A 1 48.84 29.66 31.82
N LYS A 2 48.18 30.64 31.16
CA LYS A 2 46.73 30.61 30.87
C LYS A 2 46.24 29.48 29.95
N VAL A 3 47.05 29.05 28.96
CA VAL A 3 46.70 28.00 27.99
C VAL A 3 46.50 26.63 28.65
N ASN A 4 47.28 26.31 29.69
CA ASN A 4 47.22 25.00 30.37
C ASN A 4 45.96 24.86 31.25
N ILE A 5 45.46 25.98 31.81
CA ILE A 5 44.26 26.02 32.65
C ILE A 5 42.99 25.85 31.80
N LEU A 6 42.94 26.50 30.63
CA LEU A 6 41.83 26.34 29.68
C LEU A 6 41.77 24.92 29.12
N ARG A 7 42.93 24.31 28.85
CA ARG A 7 42.99 22.90 28.42
C ARG A 7 42.50 21.96 29.51
N LYS A 8 42.95 22.14 30.76
CA LYS A 8 42.52 21.33 31.92
C LYS A 8 41.01 21.45 32.18
N LYS A 9 40.43 22.66 32.09
CA LYS A 9 38.98 22.87 32.19
C LYS A 9 38.21 22.19 31.06
N ARG A 10 38.68 22.25 29.81
CA ARG A 10 38.05 21.55 28.68
C ARG A 10 38.06 20.03 28.84
N TRP A 11 39.15 19.46 29.38
CA TRP A 11 39.24 18.04 29.69
C TRP A 11 38.29 17.61 30.82
N VAL A 12 38.17 18.42 31.88
CA VAL A 12 37.21 18.15 32.97
C VAL A 12 35.76 18.21 32.46
N PHE A 13 35.43 19.21 31.62
CA PHE A 13 34.11 19.30 30.99
C PHE A 13 33.82 18.14 30.04
N ALA A 14 34.78 17.74 29.20
CA ALA A 14 34.62 16.60 28.31
C ALA A 14 34.46 15.28 29.08
N ALA A 15 35.24 15.06 30.14
CA ALA A 15 35.11 13.89 31.01
C ALA A 15 33.76 13.86 31.73
N ALA A 16 33.29 15.00 32.25
CA ALA A 16 31.97 15.11 32.87
C ALA A 16 30.84 14.80 31.87
N LEU A 17 30.95 15.28 30.62
CA LEU A 17 29.99 14.98 29.56
C LEU A 17 29.95 13.48 29.22
N VAL A 18 31.12 12.84 29.13
CA VAL A 18 31.23 11.40 28.88
C VAL A 18 30.61 10.59 30.02
N VAL A 19 30.88 10.95 31.28
CA VAL A 19 30.28 10.30 32.45
C VAL A 19 28.75 10.47 32.45
N LEU A 20 28.25 11.65 32.09
CA LEU A 20 26.81 11.91 32.01
C LEU A 20 26.14 11.11 30.89
N LEU A 21 26.78 10.99 29.73
CA LEU A 21 26.32 10.14 28.62
C LEU A 21 26.31 8.66 29.01
N LEU A 22 27.35 8.17 29.67
CA LEU A 22 27.42 6.78 30.16
C LEU A 22 26.34 6.50 31.21
N ALA A 23 26.14 7.42 32.17
CA ALA A 23 25.09 7.31 33.18
C ALA A 23 23.68 7.32 32.55
N SER A 24 23.45 8.17 31.55
CA SER A 24 22.18 8.20 30.82
C SER A 24 21.93 6.93 30.01
N SER A 25 22.96 6.38 29.36
CA SER A 25 22.88 5.11 28.63
C SER A 25 22.55 3.95 29.56
N LEU A 26 23.18 3.91 30.74
CA LEU A 26 22.91 2.89 31.76
C LEU A 26 21.45 2.99 32.27
N LEU A 27 20.96 4.21 32.52
CA LEU A 27 19.58 4.45 32.94
C LEU A 27 18.56 4.02 31.87
N ILE A 28 18.83 4.28 30.60
CA ILE A 28 17.99 3.83 29.48
C ILE A 28 17.97 2.30 29.35
N GLN A 29 19.11 1.63 29.59
CA GLN A 29 19.18 0.17 29.55
C GLN A 29 18.35 -0.49 30.67
N LEU A 30 18.22 0.16 31.84
CA LEU A 30 17.36 -0.29 32.95
C LEU A 30 15.86 -0.25 32.60
N LEU A 31 15.44 0.53 31.60
CA LEU A 31 14.02 0.72 31.24
C LEU A 31 13.45 -0.36 30.31
N GLN A 32 14.27 -1.29 29.79
CA GLN A 32 13.90 -2.30 28.76
C GLN A 32 12.91 -1.75 27.72
N PRO A 33 13.40 -1.02 26.71
CA PRO A 33 12.53 -0.20 25.87
C PRO A 33 11.55 -1.04 25.01
N VAL A 34 11.87 -2.31 24.73
CA VAL A 34 10.93 -3.29 24.15
C VAL A 34 10.35 -4.17 25.26
N ARG A 35 9.03 -4.16 25.40
CA ARG A 35 8.29 -5.05 26.32
C ARG A 35 7.58 -6.16 25.54
N ASN A 36 7.62 -7.38 26.04
CA ASN A 36 6.93 -8.53 25.44
C ASN A 36 5.73 -8.93 26.31
N PRO A 37 4.51 -8.46 26.00
CA PRO A 37 3.32 -8.90 26.71
C PRO A 37 2.99 -10.36 26.39
N PRO A 38 2.11 -11.03 27.14
CA PRO A 38 1.74 -12.42 26.86
C PRO A 38 1.20 -12.62 25.45
N VAL A 39 1.49 -13.77 24.85
CA VAL A 39 0.84 -14.25 23.62
C VAL A 39 -0.53 -14.78 24.00
N THR A 40 -1.59 -14.27 23.39
CA THR A 40 -2.97 -14.67 23.74
C THR A 40 -3.66 -15.45 22.64
N HIS A 41 -3.45 -15.06 21.38
CA HIS A 41 -4.14 -15.63 20.21
C HIS A 41 -3.13 -15.74 19.06
N PRO A 42 -2.18 -16.69 19.13
CA PRO A 42 -1.13 -16.79 18.14
C PRO A 42 -1.67 -17.23 16.80
N MET A 43 -1.09 -16.70 15.72
CA MET A 43 -1.37 -17.17 14.37
C MET A 43 -1.09 -18.67 14.22
N GLN A 44 -2.06 -19.40 13.66
CA GLN A 44 -1.91 -20.80 13.28
C GLN A 44 -1.67 -20.89 11.77
N ALA A 45 -0.45 -21.27 11.38
CA ALA A 45 -0.05 -21.38 9.99
C ALA A 45 0.76 -22.67 9.75
N PRO A 46 0.79 -23.18 8.50
CA PRO A 46 1.64 -24.31 8.14
C PRO A 46 3.11 -24.08 8.54
N PRO A 47 3.87 -25.17 8.83
CA PRO A 47 5.25 -25.06 9.30
C PRO A 47 6.15 -24.21 8.41
N GLU A 48 6.01 -24.34 7.09
CA GLU A 48 6.75 -23.59 6.08
C GLU A 48 6.47 -22.08 6.15
N VAL A 49 5.22 -21.69 6.38
CA VAL A 49 4.82 -20.27 6.54
C VAL A 49 5.37 -19.75 7.87
N THR A 50 5.19 -20.52 8.93
CA THR A 50 5.66 -20.16 10.28
C THR A 50 7.17 -19.95 10.32
N ALA A 51 7.94 -20.78 9.61
CA ALA A 51 9.39 -20.65 9.52
C ALA A 51 9.82 -19.31 8.91
N VAL A 52 9.18 -18.91 7.80
CA VAL A 52 9.43 -17.62 7.15
C VAL A 52 9.07 -16.46 8.07
N LEU A 53 7.86 -16.48 8.64
CA LEU A 53 7.37 -15.41 9.50
C LEU A 53 8.22 -15.24 10.76
N ARG A 54 8.62 -16.34 11.41
CA ARG A 54 9.44 -16.28 12.62
C ARG A 54 10.84 -15.73 12.39
N ARG A 55 11.41 -15.93 11.20
CA ARG A 55 12.73 -15.43 10.82
C ARG A 55 12.70 -13.97 10.39
N ALA A 56 11.70 -13.56 9.61
CA ALA A 56 11.71 -12.25 8.95
C ALA A 56 10.77 -11.21 9.58
N CYS A 57 9.73 -11.65 10.31
CA CYS A 57 8.63 -10.76 10.71
C CYS A 57 8.42 -10.70 12.24
N TYR A 58 8.58 -11.82 12.95
CA TYR A 58 8.19 -11.92 14.37
C TYR A 58 8.96 -10.98 15.29
N ASP A 59 10.21 -10.64 14.96
CA ASP A 59 11.01 -9.74 15.80
C ASP A 59 10.37 -8.35 15.94
N CYS A 60 9.61 -7.89 14.95
CA CYS A 60 8.88 -6.63 15.03
C CYS A 60 7.36 -6.81 15.20
N HIS A 61 6.78 -7.85 14.61
CA HIS A 61 5.33 -8.03 14.50
C HIS A 61 4.77 -9.09 15.46
N SER A 62 5.48 -9.47 16.51
CA SER A 62 4.95 -10.38 17.54
C SER A 62 5.30 -9.88 18.93
N ASN A 63 4.61 -10.40 19.95
CA ASN A 63 5.00 -10.26 21.34
C ASN A 63 6.20 -11.15 21.72
N GLU A 64 6.74 -11.93 20.78
CA GLU A 64 7.90 -12.82 20.95
C GLU A 64 9.19 -12.17 20.41
N THR A 65 9.33 -10.84 20.48
CA THR A 65 10.48 -10.12 19.91
C THR A 65 11.80 -10.61 20.49
N ARG A 66 12.70 -11.06 19.62
CA ARG A 66 14.08 -11.44 19.97
C ARG A 66 15.04 -10.38 19.46
N LEU A 67 15.65 -9.65 20.39
CA LEU A 67 16.64 -8.63 20.08
C LEU A 67 18.06 -9.20 20.09
N ASN A 68 18.86 -8.85 19.09
CA ASN A 68 20.29 -9.09 19.14
C ASN A 68 20.94 -8.19 20.20
N TRP A 69 22.17 -8.51 20.59
CA TRP A 69 22.87 -7.76 21.63
C TRP A 69 23.09 -6.28 21.26
N LEU A 70 23.32 -5.99 19.97
CA LEU A 70 23.45 -4.63 19.44
C LEU A 70 22.15 -3.83 19.60
N ASP A 71 21.00 -4.46 19.33
CA ASP A 71 19.68 -3.81 19.41
C ASP A 71 19.27 -3.46 20.84
N LYS A 72 19.93 -4.06 21.84
CA LYS A 72 19.71 -3.76 23.25
C LYS A 72 20.48 -2.51 23.72
N MET A 73 21.45 -2.03 22.94
CA MET A 73 22.28 -0.89 23.32
C MET A 73 21.68 0.44 22.90
N ALA A 74 21.71 1.43 23.80
CA ALA A 74 21.29 2.79 23.48
C ALA A 74 22.32 3.49 22.55
N PRO A 75 21.89 4.36 21.62
CA PRO A 75 20.50 4.80 21.37
C PRO A 75 19.69 3.88 20.44
N ALA A 76 20.31 2.84 19.86
CA ALA A 76 19.65 1.95 18.89
C ALA A 76 18.40 1.28 19.49
N SER A 77 18.47 0.87 20.76
CA SER A 77 17.34 0.25 21.48
C SER A 77 16.08 1.10 21.58
N LEU A 78 16.20 2.43 21.56
CA LEU A 78 15.04 3.34 21.53
C LEU A 78 14.39 3.39 20.15
N LEU A 79 15.19 3.38 19.09
CA LEU A 79 14.70 3.34 17.71
C LEU A 79 14.03 2.00 17.43
N VAL A 80 14.69 0.90 17.81
CA VAL A 80 14.14 -0.46 17.71
C VAL A 80 12.82 -0.56 18.47
N ALA A 81 12.75 -0.02 19.70
CA ALA A 81 11.50 -0.02 20.45
C ALA A 81 10.38 0.75 19.77
N LYS A 82 10.68 1.92 19.19
CA LYS A 82 9.70 2.68 18.41
C LYS A 82 9.21 1.88 17.21
N ASP A 83 10.11 1.24 16.48
CA ASP A 83 9.79 0.46 15.29
C ASP A 83 8.94 -0.77 15.65
N VAL A 84 9.33 -1.53 16.68
CA VAL A 84 8.58 -2.68 17.19
C VAL A 84 7.19 -2.27 17.67
N ASN A 85 7.07 -1.17 18.42
CA ASN A 85 5.77 -0.69 18.89
C ASN A 85 4.86 -0.24 17.73
N THR A 86 5.43 0.44 16.73
CA THR A 86 4.71 0.87 15.52
C THR A 86 4.29 -0.32 14.66
N ALA A 87 5.15 -1.33 14.54
CA ALA A 87 4.88 -2.56 13.82
C ALA A 87 3.71 -3.31 14.47
N ARG A 88 3.78 -3.57 15.78
CA ARG A 88 2.73 -4.25 16.57
C ARG A 88 1.39 -3.52 16.56
N SER A 89 1.37 -2.19 16.58
CA SER A 89 0.12 -1.42 16.56
C SER A 89 -0.64 -1.55 15.24
N ARG A 90 0.07 -1.83 14.14
CA ARG A 90 -0.54 -2.08 12.83
C ARG A 90 -0.87 -3.56 12.64
N PHE A 91 0.02 -4.43 13.11
CA PHE A 91 0.01 -5.84 12.82
C PHE A 91 0.75 -6.62 13.92
N ASN A 92 0.07 -7.58 14.58
CA ASN A 92 0.66 -8.41 15.63
C ASN A 92 0.23 -9.89 15.53
N PHE A 93 1.18 -10.79 15.26
CA PHE A 93 0.99 -12.24 15.15
C PHE A 93 0.60 -12.90 16.48
N SER A 94 0.89 -12.28 17.62
CA SER A 94 0.57 -12.83 18.95
C SER A 94 -0.89 -12.59 19.38
N THR A 95 -1.61 -11.77 18.63
CA THR A 95 -3.04 -11.49 18.80
C THR A 95 -3.82 -11.76 17.51
N TRP A 96 -3.26 -12.55 16.59
CA TRP A 96 -3.78 -12.76 15.24
C TRP A 96 -5.20 -13.32 15.22
N ASP A 97 -5.45 -14.38 16.00
CA ASP A 97 -6.76 -15.06 15.99
C ASP A 97 -7.86 -14.23 16.70
N THR A 98 -7.55 -13.02 17.21
CA THR A 98 -8.58 -12.06 17.66
C THR A 98 -9.26 -11.32 16.51
N LEU A 99 -8.63 -11.31 15.33
CA LEU A 99 -9.13 -10.59 14.16
C LEU A 99 -10.21 -11.40 13.45
N SER A 100 -11.16 -10.70 12.81
CA SER A 100 -12.12 -11.33 11.90
C SER A 100 -11.39 -11.96 10.71
N LEU A 101 -11.98 -12.99 10.08
CA LEU A 101 -11.38 -13.62 8.89
C LEU A 101 -11.08 -12.59 7.78
N ALA A 102 -11.96 -11.62 7.57
CA ALA A 102 -11.76 -10.56 6.59
C ALA A 102 -10.58 -9.64 6.95
N ASP A 103 -10.39 -9.34 8.23
CA ASP A 103 -9.24 -8.55 8.70
C ASP A 103 -7.93 -9.34 8.60
N GLN A 104 -7.95 -10.64 8.91
CA GLN A 104 -6.80 -11.53 8.74
C GLN A 104 -6.37 -11.58 7.27
N GLN A 105 -7.33 -11.76 6.34
CA GLN A 105 -7.08 -11.72 4.89
C GLN A 105 -6.50 -10.38 4.43
N GLY A 106 -7.13 -9.27 4.82
CA GLY A 106 -6.69 -7.93 4.47
C GLY A 106 -5.26 -7.64 4.95
N LYS A 107 -4.97 -7.97 6.22
CA LYS A 107 -3.63 -7.78 6.81
C LYS A 107 -2.58 -8.70 6.18
N MET A 108 -2.92 -9.94 5.86
CA MET A 108 -1.99 -10.86 5.19
C MET A 108 -1.63 -10.35 3.78
N TRP A 109 -2.60 -9.83 3.03
CA TRP A 109 -2.34 -9.20 1.74
C TRP A 109 -1.56 -7.88 1.84
N GLU A 110 -1.84 -7.05 2.85
CA GLU A 110 -1.04 -5.86 3.13
C GLU A 110 0.43 -6.23 3.36
N MET A 111 0.69 -7.25 4.18
CA MET A 111 2.04 -7.76 4.42
C MET A 111 2.72 -8.24 3.14
N VAL A 112 2.07 -9.11 2.35
CA VAL A 112 2.61 -9.61 1.08
C VAL A 112 2.91 -8.46 0.10
N ASN A 113 2.02 -7.47 0.01
CA ASN A 113 2.24 -6.30 -0.85
C ASN A 113 3.44 -5.46 -0.39
N MET A 114 3.59 -5.23 0.91
CA MET A 114 4.74 -4.50 1.45
C MET A 114 6.07 -5.24 1.15
N VAL A 115 6.06 -6.57 1.21
CA VAL A 115 7.19 -7.41 0.83
C VAL A 115 7.48 -7.31 -0.68
N LEU A 116 6.46 -7.49 -1.54
CA LEU A 116 6.62 -7.43 -3.00
C LEU A 116 7.12 -6.07 -3.50
N ASN A 117 6.78 -4.99 -2.80
CA ASN A 117 7.25 -3.64 -3.13
C ASN A 117 8.61 -3.30 -2.48
N GLY A 118 9.29 -4.28 -1.88
CA GLY A 118 10.60 -4.12 -1.23
C GLY A 118 10.58 -3.16 -0.03
N LYS A 119 9.41 -2.92 0.57
CA LYS A 119 9.25 -2.06 1.75
C LYS A 119 9.48 -2.82 3.05
N MET A 120 9.27 -4.14 3.03
CA MET A 120 9.45 -5.03 4.17
C MET A 120 10.25 -6.28 3.80
N PRO A 121 11.11 -6.77 4.71
CA PRO A 121 11.52 -6.11 5.95
C PRO A 121 12.30 -4.82 5.66
N LEU A 122 12.40 -3.91 6.62
CA LEU A 122 13.02 -2.60 6.40
C LEU A 122 14.45 -2.77 5.85
N PRO A 123 14.85 -2.05 4.78
CA PRO A 123 16.21 -2.16 4.23
C PRO A 123 17.31 -1.88 5.26
N THR A 124 17.07 -0.95 6.18
CA THR A 124 17.98 -0.65 7.29
C THR A 124 18.11 -1.81 8.27
N TYR A 125 17.03 -2.53 8.54
CA TYR A 125 17.03 -3.71 9.39
C TYR A 125 17.80 -4.85 8.71
N THR A 126 17.50 -5.17 7.45
CA THR A 126 18.19 -6.26 6.72
C THR A 126 19.65 -5.97 6.36
N ALA A 127 20.11 -4.73 6.54
CA ALA A 127 21.53 -4.39 6.47
C ALA A 127 22.31 -4.91 7.69
N LEU A 128 21.67 -4.93 8.86
CA LEU A 128 22.24 -5.41 10.13
C LEU A 128 21.81 -6.85 10.46
N HIS A 129 20.70 -7.31 9.87
CA HIS A 129 20.09 -8.62 10.05
C HIS A 129 19.88 -9.31 8.69
N PRO A 130 20.96 -9.73 8.01
CA PRO A 130 20.86 -10.35 6.68
C PRO A 130 20.00 -11.64 6.68
N GLU A 131 19.90 -12.33 7.81
CA GLU A 131 19.06 -13.51 8.01
C GLU A 131 17.56 -13.23 7.82
N ALA A 132 17.12 -11.99 8.03
CA ALA A 132 15.72 -11.60 7.86
C ALA A 132 15.36 -11.36 6.38
N ARG A 133 16.32 -11.36 5.45
CA ARG A 133 16.05 -11.17 4.02
C ARG A 133 15.17 -12.30 3.49
N LEU A 134 14.10 -11.91 2.82
CA LEU A 134 13.18 -12.83 2.16
C LEU A 134 13.73 -13.19 0.78
N THR A 135 13.76 -14.49 0.49
CA THR A 135 14.05 -15.04 -0.84
C THR A 135 12.78 -15.09 -1.69
N GLU A 136 12.92 -15.29 -3.00
CA GLU A 136 11.77 -15.47 -3.90
C GLU A 136 10.88 -16.65 -3.47
N GLN A 137 11.50 -17.73 -2.98
CA GLN A 137 10.79 -18.89 -2.44
C GLN A 137 9.97 -18.52 -1.19
N ASP A 138 10.53 -17.72 -0.28
CA ASP A 138 9.81 -17.25 0.90
C ASP A 138 8.60 -16.40 0.51
N ILE A 139 8.77 -15.49 -0.45
CA ILE A 139 7.70 -14.64 -0.96
C ILE A 139 6.60 -15.50 -1.59
N ALA A 140 6.97 -16.52 -2.37
CA ALA A 140 6.03 -17.47 -2.96
C ALA A 140 5.22 -18.23 -1.90
N ILE A 141 5.87 -18.70 -0.82
CA ILE A 141 5.21 -19.36 0.31
C ILE A 141 4.19 -18.43 0.97
N LEU A 142 4.61 -17.19 1.29
CA LEU A 142 3.72 -16.20 1.92
C LEU A 142 2.55 -15.81 1.02
N LYS A 143 2.80 -15.62 -0.28
CA LYS A 143 1.76 -15.32 -1.27
C LYS A 143 0.76 -16.46 -1.41
N LYS A 144 1.25 -17.70 -1.49
CA LYS A 144 0.39 -18.88 -1.56
C LYS A 144 -0.49 -18.98 -0.32
N TYR A 145 0.09 -18.85 0.88
CA TYR A 145 -0.70 -18.89 2.11
C TYR A 145 -1.73 -17.76 2.19
N ALA A 146 -1.37 -16.54 1.75
CA ALA A 146 -2.32 -15.42 1.68
C ALA A 146 -3.52 -15.74 0.76
N GLN A 147 -3.29 -16.45 -0.35
CA GLN A 147 -4.35 -16.94 -1.24
C GLN A 147 -5.18 -18.03 -0.58
N ASP A 148 -4.54 -19.00 0.08
CA ASP A 148 -5.22 -20.16 0.68
C ASP A 148 -6.14 -19.74 1.84
N ILE A 149 -5.74 -18.75 2.67
CA ILE A 149 -6.62 -18.18 3.72
C ILE A 149 -7.62 -17.14 3.19
N SER A 150 -7.49 -16.76 1.92
CA SER A 150 -8.45 -15.94 1.19
C SER A 150 -9.21 -16.82 0.18
N PRO A 151 -9.90 -17.89 0.61
CA PRO A 151 -10.63 -18.71 -0.34
C PRO A 151 -11.56 -17.79 -1.12
N ALA A 152 -11.45 -17.83 -2.45
CA ALA A 152 -12.45 -17.21 -3.29
C ALA A 152 -13.80 -17.69 -2.77
N THR A 153 -14.64 -16.78 -2.29
CA THR A 153 -16.02 -17.11 -1.98
C THR A 153 -16.68 -17.42 -3.32
N LEU A 154 -16.60 -18.71 -3.65
CA LEU A 154 -16.99 -19.36 -4.88
C LEU A 154 -18.51 -19.26 -5.07
N HIS A 155 -18.91 -18.95 -6.30
CA HIS A 155 -20.22 -19.30 -6.88
C HIS A 155 -21.47 -18.91 -6.08
N ASP A 156 -21.54 -17.71 -5.52
CA ASP A 156 -22.86 -17.21 -5.16
C ASP A 156 -23.62 -16.90 -6.46
N THR A 157 -24.51 -17.82 -6.85
CA THR A 157 -25.40 -17.67 -8.00
C THR A 157 -26.13 -16.31 -7.96
N THR A 158 -26.34 -15.73 -6.78
CA THR A 158 -26.92 -14.38 -6.66
C THR A 158 -25.98 -13.29 -7.16
N ILE A 159 -24.66 -13.38 -6.95
CA ILE A 159 -23.68 -12.41 -7.50
C ILE A 159 -23.63 -12.54 -9.03
N ILE A 160 -23.65 -13.77 -9.55
CA ILE A 160 -23.66 -14.03 -11.00
C ILE A 160 -24.96 -13.50 -11.62
N GLN A 161 -26.12 -13.79 -11.01
CA GLN A 161 -27.42 -13.30 -11.46
C GLN A 161 -27.52 -11.78 -11.36
N GLN A 162 -26.97 -11.18 -10.30
CA GLN A 162 -26.92 -9.73 -10.13
C GLN A 162 -26.02 -9.07 -11.18
N ALA A 163 -24.82 -9.63 -11.43
CA ALA A 163 -23.94 -9.16 -12.49
C ALA A 163 -24.59 -9.28 -13.88
N ALA A 164 -25.28 -10.39 -14.15
CA ALA A 164 -26.04 -10.59 -15.39
C ALA A 164 -27.20 -9.59 -15.51
N LYS A 165 -27.91 -9.32 -14.42
CA LYS A 165 -28.99 -8.30 -14.37
C LYS A 165 -28.44 -6.90 -14.63
N GLU A 166 -27.34 -6.53 -14.00
CA GLU A 166 -26.68 -5.23 -14.21
C GLU A 166 -26.15 -5.09 -15.64
N LEU A 167 -25.57 -6.14 -16.22
CA LEU A 167 -25.14 -6.16 -17.62
C LEU A 167 -26.34 -6.00 -18.58
N ASN A 168 -27.44 -6.70 -18.32
CA ASN A 168 -28.66 -6.58 -19.10
C ASN A 168 -29.32 -5.20 -18.95
N GLN A 169 -29.29 -4.62 -17.75
CA GLN A 169 -29.73 -3.24 -17.50
C GLN A 169 -28.85 -2.25 -18.26
N TYR A 170 -27.53 -2.40 -18.23
CA TYR A 170 -26.60 -1.56 -19.00
C TYR A 170 -26.84 -1.68 -20.52
N ARG A 171 -27.00 -2.91 -21.04
CA ARG A 171 -27.29 -3.16 -22.46
C ARG A 171 -28.64 -2.60 -22.91
N SER A 172 -29.65 -2.69 -22.06
CA SER A 172 -31.00 -2.15 -22.34
C SER A 172 -31.08 -0.64 -22.16
N HIS A 173 -30.22 -0.05 -21.32
CA HIS A 173 -30.07 1.39 -21.14
C HIS A 173 -28.84 1.92 -21.87
N ALA A 174 -28.54 1.40 -23.07
CA ALA A 174 -27.59 2.00 -24.01
C ALA A 174 -28.07 3.37 -24.55
N THR A 175 -28.73 4.15 -23.71
CA THR A 175 -28.96 5.56 -23.88
C THR A 175 -27.72 6.27 -23.34
N PRO A 176 -27.08 7.16 -24.11
CA PRO A 176 -26.00 7.99 -23.58
C PRO A 176 -26.52 8.66 -22.31
N VAL A 177 -25.74 8.68 -21.22
CA VAL A 177 -26.06 9.59 -20.13
C VAL A 177 -25.95 10.99 -20.72
N ALA A 178 -27.08 11.53 -21.15
CA ALA A 178 -27.20 12.77 -21.92
C ALA A 178 -26.97 14.03 -21.07
N GLY A 179 -26.31 13.88 -19.91
CA GLY A 179 -25.94 14.95 -19.01
C GLY A 179 -24.46 14.89 -18.69
N LYS A 180 -23.82 16.06 -18.58
CA LYS A 180 -22.46 16.18 -18.03
C LYS A 180 -22.52 15.74 -16.56
N ILE A 181 -22.22 14.49 -16.25
CA ILE A 181 -21.99 14.05 -14.88
C ILE A 181 -20.66 14.65 -14.43
N VAL A 182 -20.65 15.36 -13.31
CA VAL A 182 -19.47 16.06 -12.82
C VAL A 182 -19.31 15.80 -11.32
N ALA A 183 -18.07 15.54 -10.89
CA ALA A 183 -17.75 15.40 -9.47
C ALA A 183 -17.77 16.76 -8.75
N ALA A 184 -17.81 16.76 -7.42
CA ALA A 184 -17.91 17.99 -6.62
C ALA A 184 -16.71 18.96 -6.80
N ASN A 185 -15.58 18.50 -7.33
CA ASN A 185 -14.42 19.32 -7.70
C ASN A 185 -14.41 19.77 -9.18
N GLY A 186 -15.48 19.51 -9.93
CA GLY A 186 -15.60 19.93 -11.33
C GLY A 186 -14.96 18.98 -12.36
N VAL A 187 -14.40 17.85 -11.96
CA VAL A 187 -13.90 16.84 -12.91
C VAL A 187 -15.10 16.12 -13.55
N PRO A 188 -15.25 16.16 -14.89
CA PRO A 188 -16.36 15.50 -15.56
C PRO A 188 -16.13 14.00 -15.70
N PHE A 189 -17.22 13.25 -15.87
CA PHE A 189 -17.18 11.90 -16.42
C PHE A 189 -16.93 11.97 -17.93
N PHE A 190 -16.01 11.14 -18.43
CA PHE A 190 -15.62 11.09 -19.84
C PHE A 190 -16.28 9.89 -20.52
N ALA A 191 -17.50 10.02 -21.03
CA ALA A 191 -18.28 8.89 -21.53
C ALA A 191 -17.61 8.08 -22.67
N ASP A 192 -16.70 8.72 -23.41
CA ASP A 192 -15.96 8.14 -24.53
C ASP A 192 -14.66 7.42 -24.12
N PHE A 193 -14.33 7.35 -22.82
CA PHE A 193 -13.05 6.79 -22.34
C PHE A 193 -12.78 5.37 -22.83
N GLN A 194 -13.84 4.60 -23.12
CA GLN A 194 -13.73 3.22 -23.62
C GLN A 194 -13.07 3.14 -25.00
N ASN A 195 -13.09 4.24 -25.76
CA ASN A 195 -12.41 4.37 -27.05
C ASN A 195 -10.95 4.80 -26.91
N TRP A 196 -10.50 5.15 -25.70
CA TRP A 196 -9.13 5.56 -25.46
C TRP A 196 -8.20 4.36 -25.35
N GLN A 197 -6.89 4.59 -25.39
CA GLN A 197 -5.94 3.51 -25.34
C GLN A 197 -5.85 2.91 -23.93
N VAL A 198 -5.98 1.58 -23.84
CA VAL A 198 -5.61 0.83 -22.64
C VAL A 198 -4.11 0.98 -22.41
N ILE A 199 -3.74 1.53 -21.24
CA ILE A 199 -2.34 1.72 -20.83
C ILE A 199 -1.90 0.68 -19.80
N SER A 200 -2.82 0.09 -19.03
CA SER A 200 -2.46 -0.93 -18.03
C SER A 200 -3.67 -1.75 -17.61
N THR A 201 -3.43 -2.99 -17.18
CA THR A 201 -4.43 -3.85 -16.55
C THR A 201 -3.87 -4.41 -15.25
N THR A 202 -4.70 -4.48 -14.22
CA THR A 202 -4.33 -5.11 -12.94
C THR A 202 -5.47 -5.92 -12.41
N ASN A 203 -5.20 -7.16 -12.00
CA ASN A 203 -6.13 -7.98 -11.24
C ASN A 203 -5.75 -7.88 -9.76
N ARG A 204 -6.75 -7.62 -8.93
CA ARG A 204 -6.61 -7.56 -7.48
C ARG A 204 -7.38 -8.72 -6.90
N PHE A 205 -6.64 -9.69 -6.37
CA PHE A 205 -7.18 -10.89 -5.74
C PHE A 205 -7.36 -10.71 -4.22
N ASP A 206 -6.94 -9.56 -3.68
CA ASP A 206 -7.20 -9.09 -2.32
C ASP A 206 -8.61 -8.46 -2.20
N ASN A 207 -9.01 -8.04 -0.99
CA ASN A 207 -10.32 -7.48 -0.63
C ASN A 207 -11.07 -6.76 -1.79
N ASN A 208 -12.28 -7.22 -2.07
CA ASN A 208 -13.17 -6.82 -3.18
C ASN A 208 -12.72 -7.23 -4.60
N ARG A 209 -11.89 -8.29 -4.72
CA ARG A 209 -11.60 -9.08 -5.94
C ARG A 209 -12.03 -8.41 -7.25
N SER A 210 -11.13 -7.69 -7.90
CA SER A 210 -11.48 -6.82 -9.04
C SER A 210 -10.54 -6.91 -10.23
N ILE A 211 -11.13 -6.81 -11.43
CA ILE A 211 -10.43 -6.55 -12.69
C ILE A 211 -10.42 -5.03 -12.89
N ARG A 212 -9.25 -4.49 -13.19
CA ARG A 212 -9.07 -3.04 -13.39
C ARG A 212 -8.40 -2.81 -14.72
N VAL A 213 -9.03 -1.98 -15.54
CA VAL A 213 -8.49 -1.55 -16.83
C VAL A 213 -8.26 -0.06 -16.75
N VAL A 214 -7.04 0.36 -17.07
CA VAL A 214 -6.63 1.76 -17.05
C VAL A 214 -6.47 2.23 -18.50
N TYR A 215 -7.14 3.32 -18.82
CA TYR A 215 -7.19 3.99 -20.11
C TYR A 215 -6.50 5.35 -20.00
N GLY A 216 -5.78 5.74 -21.04
CA GLY A 216 -5.19 7.07 -21.15
C GLY A 216 -5.64 7.76 -22.42
N ASN A 217 -5.95 9.05 -22.34
CA ASN A 217 -6.17 9.85 -23.54
C ASN A 217 -4.87 10.02 -24.35
N GLU A 218 -4.99 10.55 -25.56
CA GLU A 218 -3.84 10.68 -26.49
C GLU A 218 -2.65 11.42 -25.86
N THR A 219 -2.90 12.51 -25.12
CA THR A 219 -1.87 13.28 -24.42
C THR A 219 -1.12 12.44 -23.39
N ALA A 220 -1.84 11.73 -22.52
CA ALA A 220 -1.24 10.87 -21.50
C ALA A 220 -0.45 9.72 -22.13
N VAL A 221 -0.98 9.10 -23.18
CA VAL A 221 -0.32 8.00 -23.89
C VAL A 221 0.97 8.45 -24.56
N LYS A 222 0.96 9.61 -25.25
CA LYS A 222 2.16 10.18 -25.86
C LYS A 222 3.22 10.48 -24.81
N ALA A 223 2.82 11.02 -23.65
CA ALA A 223 3.71 11.29 -22.52
C ALA A 223 4.36 10.01 -21.99
N ILE A 224 3.57 8.94 -21.77
CA ILE A 224 4.06 7.64 -21.30
C ILE A 224 5.07 7.05 -22.29
N ARG A 225 4.73 7.01 -23.59
CA ARG A 225 5.62 6.48 -24.64
C ARG A 225 6.93 7.25 -24.74
N ALA A 226 6.89 8.57 -24.54
CA ALA A 226 8.07 9.42 -24.57
C ALA A 226 8.82 9.47 -23.23
N ASN A 227 8.34 8.77 -22.19
CA ASN A 227 8.81 8.86 -20.80
C ASN A 227 8.84 10.32 -20.27
N LYS A 228 7.89 11.16 -20.70
CA LYS A 228 7.72 12.56 -20.29
C LYS A 228 6.52 12.71 -19.36
N ILE A 229 6.61 12.04 -18.22
CA ILE A 229 5.49 11.84 -17.29
C ILE A 229 5.68 12.54 -15.93
N ASN A 230 6.84 13.13 -15.69
CA ASN A 230 7.12 13.87 -14.47
C ASN A 230 7.59 15.29 -14.80
N PRO A 231 6.67 16.28 -14.88
CA PRO A 231 5.22 16.13 -14.74
C PRO A 231 4.55 15.57 -16.02
N PHE A 232 3.34 15.04 -15.88
CA PHE A 232 2.46 14.76 -17.03
C PHE A 232 2.06 16.09 -17.69
N PRO A 233 1.91 16.15 -19.03
CA PRO A 233 1.45 17.35 -19.72
C PRO A 233 0.03 17.75 -19.34
N GLU A 234 -0.27 19.05 -19.40
CA GLU A 234 -1.62 19.60 -19.26
C GLU A 234 -2.62 18.90 -20.19
N GLY A 235 -3.82 18.62 -19.68
CA GLY A 235 -4.86 17.88 -20.41
C GLY A 235 -4.67 16.36 -20.43
N SER A 236 -3.62 15.81 -19.82
CA SER A 236 -3.49 14.37 -19.61
C SER A 236 -4.65 13.86 -18.75
N THR A 237 -5.40 12.88 -19.25
CA THR A 237 -6.49 12.25 -18.50
C THR A 237 -6.33 10.74 -18.51
N ILE A 238 -6.43 10.16 -17.31
CA ILE A 238 -6.36 8.73 -17.07
C ILE A 238 -7.66 8.28 -16.41
N VAL A 239 -8.24 7.21 -16.93
CA VAL A 239 -9.49 6.63 -16.47
C VAL A 239 -9.25 5.18 -16.08
N LYS A 240 -9.64 4.79 -14.88
CA LYS A 240 -9.56 3.42 -14.38
C LYS A 240 -10.97 2.89 -14.17
N ALA A 241 -11.36 1.93 -14.98
CA ALA A 241 -12.62 1.22 -14.85
C ALA A 241 -12.40 -0.06 -14.01
N VAL A 242 -13.33 -0.35 -13.11
CA VAL A 242 -13.22 -1.42 -12.12
C VAL A 242 -14.47 -2.30 -12.18
N TRP A 243 -14.25 -3.59 -12.40
CA TRP A 243 -15.28 -4.63 -12.32
C TRP A 243 -14.95 -5.57 -11.17
N ASN A 244 -15.98 -6.06 -10.49
CA ASN A 244 -15.81 -7.19 -9.58
C ASN A 244 -15.49 -8.46 -10.40
N ILE A 245 -14.71 -9.38 -9.86
CA ILE A 245 -14.40 -10.66 -10.49
C ILE A 245 -15.55 -11.63 -10.23
N VAL A 246 -15.97 -12.34 -11.28
CA VAL A 246 -16.71 -13.61 -11.17
C VAL A 246 -15.76 -14.73 -11.57
N GLU A 247 -15.69 -15.76 -10.75
CA GLU A 247 -14.91 -16.97 -11.03
C GLU A 247 -15.89 -18.12 -11.34
N GLU A 248 -15.77 -18.69 -12.53
CA GLU A 248 -16.61 -19.79 -13.00
C GLU A 248 -16.11 -21.14 -12.48
N GLY A 249 -16.96 -22.17 -12.50
CA GLY A 249 -16.67 -23.48 -11.92
C GLY A 249 -15.52 -24.25 -12.59
N ASN A 250 -15.08 -23.81 -13.77
CA ASN A 250 -13.92 -24.30 -14.49
C ASN A 250 -12.61 -23.55 -14.14
N GLY A 251 -12.67 -22.54 -13.25
CA GLY A 251 -11.54 -21.69 -12.86
C GLY A 251 -11.37 -20.44 -13.73
N ASP A 252 -12.24 -20.19 -14.70
CA ASP A 252 -12.19 -18.98 -15.52
C ASP A 252 -12.56 -17.73 -14.71
N ILE A 253 -11.83 -16.64 -14.95
CA ILE A 253 -12.07 -15.35 -14.30
C ILE A 253 -12.62 -14.38 -15.32
N ILE A 254 -13.87 -13.98 -15.11
CA ILE A 254 -14.58 -13.06 -16.00
C ILE A 254 -14.95 -11.75 -15.27
N PRO A 255 -15.11 -10.63 -15.99
CA PRO A 255 -15.68 -9.42 -15.43
C PRO A 255 -17.13 -9.64 -14.98
N GLY A 256 -17.41 -9.34 -13.72
CA GLY A 256 -18.74 -9.31 -13.12
C GLY A 256 -19.35 -7.91 -13.11
N SER A 257 -20.02 -7.57 -12.00
CA SER A 257 -20.67 -6.26 -11.81
C SER A 257 -19.70 -5.09 -11.95
N PHE A 258 -20.17 -4.02 -12.58
CA PHE A 258 -19.39 -2.79 -12.73
C PHE A 258 -19.36 -2.04 -11.40
N ALA A 259 -18.18 -1.94 -10.79
CA ALA A 259 -18.05 -1.38 -9.45
C ALA A 259 -17.96 0.15 -9.48
N ASN A 260 -17.05 0.70 -10.29
CA ASN A 260 -16.83 2.14 -10.39
C ASN A 260 -15.87 2.49 -11.53
N VAL A 261 -15.87 3.77 -11.88
CA VAL A 261 -14.83 4.42 -12.68
C VAL A 261 -14.13 5.49 -11.83
N GLN A 262 -12.81 5.51 -11.90
CA GLN A 262 -11.94 6.48 -11.23
C GLN A 262 -11.21 7.28 -12.29
N ILE A 263 -11.10 8.59 -12.11
CA ILE A 263 -10.56 9.51 -13.12
C ILE A 263 -9.53 10.40 -12.43
N MET A 264 -8.42 10.63 -13.12
CA MET A 264 -7.49 11.70 -12.80
C MET A 264 -7.18 12.52 -14.05
N THR A 265 -7.27 13.84 -13.96
CA THR A 265 -7.04 14.77 -15.07
C THR A 265 -6.07 15.88 -14.66
N LYS A 266 -5.13 16.20 -15.55
CA LYS A 266 -4.08 17.17 -15.30
C LYS A 266 -4.50 18.57 -15.76
N ASP A 267 -4.64 19.49 -14.81
CA ASP A 267 -4.87 20.91 -14.99
C ASP A 267 -4.26 21.70 -13.83
N ASP A 268 -3.10 22.31 -14.05
CA ASP A 268 -2.35 23.04 -13.00
C ASP A 268 -3.10 24.23 -12.44
N LYS A 269 -3.95 24.87 -13.25
CA LYS A 269 -4.70 26.06 -12.84
C LYS A 269 -5.90 25.70 -11.99
N ARG A 270 -6.60 24.61 -12.35
CA ARG A 270 -7.81 24.17 -11.64
C ARG A 270 -7.50 23.40 -10.37
N PHE A 271 -6.37 22.72 -10.31
CA PHE A 271 -6.04 21.81 -9.20
C PHE A 271 -4.66 22.10 -8.57
N PRO A 272 -4.38 23.34 -8.14
CA PRO A 272 -3.06 23.71 -7.61
C PRO A 272 -2.71 22.97 -6.31
N GLU A 273 -3.71 22.63 -5.48
CA GLU A 273 -3.53 21.96 -4.18
C GLU A 273 -3.12 20.48 -4.30
N THR A 274 -3.21 19.90 -5.49
CA THR A 274 -2.97 18.48 -5.75
C THR A 274 -1.96 18.28 -6.89
N ASN A 275 -0.98 19.19 -6.99
CA ASN A 275 0.06 19.18 -8.03
C ASN A 275 -0.52 19.11 -9.46
N GLY A 276 -1.63 19.80 -9.68
CA GLY A 276 -2.35 19.86 -10.95
C GLY A 276 -3.26 18.67 -11.22
N TRP A 277 -3.42 17.71 -10.31
CA TRP A 277 -4.27 16.55 -10.53
C TRP A 277 -5.68 16.72 -9.95
N GLY A 278 -6.70 16.77 -10.80
CA GLY A 278 -8.09 16.61 -10.40
C GLY A 278 -8.47 15.14 -10.32
N TYR A 279 -9.02 14.70 -9.19
CA TYR A 279 -9.46 13.31 -8.97
C TYR A 279 -10.98 13.20 -8.94
N ALA A 280 -11.55 12.15 -9.53
CA ALA A 280 -12.97 11.83 -9.41
C ALA A 280 -13.20 10.32 -9.34
N LYS A 281 -14.31 9.92 -8.72
CA LYS A 281 -14.79 8.54 -8.71
C LYS A 281 -16.29 8.54 -8.88
N PHE A 282 -16.80 7.68 -9.74
CA PHE A 282 -18.24 7.49 -9.98
C PHE A 282 -18.57 6.02 -9.73
N ASN A 283 -19.54 5.75 -8.86
CA ASN A 283 -19.86 4.41 -8.39
C ASN A 283 -21.06 3.81 -9.11
N GLY A 284 -20.98 2.50 -9.38
CA GLY A 284 -22.03 1.73 -10.03
C GLY A 284 -22.34 2.18 -11.46
N THR A 285 -23.34 1.53 -12.04
CA THR A 285 -23.83 1.84 -13.40
C THR A 285 -24.58 3.18 -13.47
N GLU A 286 -25.09 3.69 -12.35
CA GLU A 286 -25.70 5.02 -12.23
C GLU A 286 -24.66 6.17 -12.25
N LEU A 287 -23.36 5.85 -12.18
CA LEU A 287 -22.27 6.82 -12.17
C LEU A 287 -22.40 7.88 -11.08
N LYS A 288 -22.84 7.48 -9.88
CA LYS A 288 -23.01 8.40 -8.75
C LYS A 288 -21.66 8.97 -8.30
N PRO A 289 -21.45 10.30 -8.30
CA PRO A 289 -20.18 10.90 -7.91
C PRO A 289 -19.87 10.63 -6.44
N TYR A 290 -18.61 10.30 -6.16
CA TYR A 290 -18.08 10.13 -4.81
C TYR A 290 -17.72 11.48 -4.19
N GLY A 291 -17.95 11.58 -2.88
CA GLY A 291 -17.67 12.78 -2.10
C GLY A 291 -18.76 13.84 -2.22
N LYS A 292 -19.02 14.56 -1.13
CA LYS A 292 -20.01 15.65 -1.09
C LYS A 292 -19.43 17.00 -1.49
N THR A 293 -18.12 17.18 -1.35
CA THR A 293 -17.40 18.45 -1.57
C THR A 293 -16.08 18.18 -2.28
N ALA A 294 -15.47 19.19 -2.90
CA ALA A 294 -14.20 19.06 -3.61
C ALA A 294 -13.04 18.53 -2.74
N ALA A 295 -13.13 18.64 -1.41
CA ALA A 295 -12.10 18.23 -0.46
C ALA A 295 -11.75 16.72 -0.52
N PHE A 296 -12.62 15.87 -1.07
CA PHE A 296 -12.29 14.44 -1.23
C PHE A 296 -11.03 14.24 -2.10
N ALA A 297 -10.76 15.16 -3.04
CA ALA A 297 -9.63 15.04 -3.95
C ALA A 297 -8.27 15.05 -3.21
N ILE A 298 -8.19 15.71 -2.05
CA ILE A 298 -6.98 15.74 -1.21
C ILE A 298 -6.63 14.34 -0.70
N SER A 299 -7.64 13.54 -0.29
CA SER A 299 -7.38 12.19 0.20
C SER A 299 -6.88 11.28 -0.92
N CYS A 300 -7.45 11.40 -2.12
CA CYS A 300 -6.96 10.72 -3.32
C CYS A 300 -5.50 11.11 -3.62
N HIS A 301 -5.22 12.41 -3.65
CA HIS A 301 -3.89 12.93 -3.94
C HIS A 301 -2.83 12.45 -2.93
N ASN A 302 -3.13 12.49 -1.63
CA ASN A 302 -2.19 12.05 -0.59
C ASN A 302 -1.79 10.58 -0.74
N CYS A 303 -2.71 9.70 -1.15
CA CYS A 303 -2.37 8.31 -1.48
C CYS A 303 -1.50 8.23 -2.75
N HIS A 304 -1.77 9.06 -3.75
CA HIS A 304 -1.04 9.09 -5.02
C HIS A 304 0.36 9.69 -4.93
N LYS A 305 0.70 10.43 -3.86
CA LYS A 305 2.08 10.88 -3.57
C LYS A 305 3.09 9.74 -3.51
N ALA A 306 2.66 8.52 -3.16
CA ALA A 306 3.54 7.35 -3.19
C ALA A 306 4.06 7.01 -4.61
N ALA A 307 3.45 7.55 -5.66
CA ALA A 307 3.89 7.42 -7.05
C ALA A 307 4.40 8.75 -7.64
N GLU A 308 4.83 9.71 -6.82
CA GLU A 308 5.32 11.03 -7.27
C GLU A 308 6.44 10.93 -8.31
N GLU A 309 7.37 9.99 -8.17
CA GLU A 309 8.42 9.71 -9.15
C GLU A 309 7.88 9.42 -10.57
N ASN A 310 6.67 8.86 -10.65
CA ASN A 310 5.96 8.48 -11.87
C ASN A 310 4.85 9.50 -12.22
N GLY A 311 4.97 10.75 -11.74
CA GLY A 311 3.97 11.78 -11.98
C GLY A 311 2.63 11.53 -11.27
N TYR A 312 2.67 10.85 -10.11
CA TYR A 312 1.51 10.49 -9.28
C TYR A 312 0.62 9.38 -9.86
N VAL A 313 1.08 8.63 -10.86
CA VAL A 313 0.33 7.54 -11.50
C VAL A 313 0.96 6.17 -11.19
N PHE A 314 0.15 5.24 -10.68
CA PHE A 314 0.59 3.86 -10.42
C PHE A 314 0.51 2.97 -11.67
N ASN A 315 1.33 1.92 -11.71
CA ASN A 315 1.23 0.80 -12.65
C ASN A 315 1.26 1.19 -14.15
N ILE A 316 1.95 2.27 -14.52
CA ILE A 316 2.15 2.65 -15.93
C ILE A 316 3.30 1.87 -16.59
N PRO A 317 3.14 1.44 -17.85
CA PRO A 317 4.22 0.77 -18.59
C PRO A 317 5.25 1.82 -19.02
N LEU A 318 6.43 1.77 -18.41
CA LEU A 318 7.53 2.66 -18.80
C LEU A 318 8.47 1.94 -19.76
N PRO A 319 8.85 2.55 -20.90
CA PRO A 319 9.65 1.90 -21.94
C PRO A 319 11.03 1.43 -21.47
N ASN A 320 11.56 2.00 -20.38
CA ASN A 320 12.89 1.68 -19.84
C ASN A 320 12.85 1.13 -18.40
N ARG A 321 11.69 0.66 -17.90
CA ARG A 321 11.70 -0.14 -16.67
C ARG A 321 12.15 -1.54 -17.06
N GLU A 322 13.42 -1.86 -16.81
CA GLU A 322 13.80 -3.26 -16.64
C GLU A 322 12.80 -3.87 -15.66
N LEU A 323 12.08 -4.90 -16.11
CA LEU A 323 11.27 -5.72 -15.23
C LEU A 323 12.26 -6.44 -14.32
N LYS A 324 12.52 -5.85 -13.15
CA LYS A 324 13.19 -6.52 -12.03
C LYS A 324 12.18 -7.36 -11.28
#